data_AF-A0A831X6J0-F1
#
_entry.id   AF-A0A831X6J0-F1
#
_cell.length_a   1.000
_cell.length_b   1.000
_cell.length_c   1.000
_cell.angle_alpha   90.00
_cell.angle_beta   90.00
_cell.angle_gamma   90.00
#
_symmetry.space_group_name_H-M   'P 1'
#
loop_
_entity.id
_entity.type
_entity.pdbx_description
1 polymer ?
#
loop_
_entity_poly.entity_id
_entity_poly.type
_entity_poly.pdbx_seq_one_letter_code
_entity_poly.pdbx_strand_id
1 'polypeptide(L)'
;MDDLKRNAREIMARVRQRGKLPTSQEIVSHAFRKLGLVAGNVTPASVLKNFNDYLRGVWRESLIVLEEHEARTYPQGIPNELLSALPGAVRAAESVAAKDGFAKGVTRLLADWYPLLRECFLSVNQSRKTRGGKDFELQVQQLFTLANIPFEAQATRQRTDFLLPSRELFERDRTVAMVVSLKRTLRERWTEVEKELHSLNSPNVYLFTADQAFSQATAEAVRKSNIHLVVWDQLKTERFSRQNLVIGYSEWARNRLPLLQKRWKAPRKRA
;
A
#
# COMPACT_ATOMS: atom_id res chain seq x y z
N MET A 1 -10.99 -21.19 -20.99
CA MET A 1 -10.83 -20.28 -19.84
C MET A 1 -9.60 -19.38 -19.96
N ASP A 2 -8.47 -19.90 -20.46
CA ASP A 2 -7.25 -19.11 -20.59
C ASP A 2 -7.34 -17.99 -21.65
N ASP A 3 -8.05 -18.22 -22.75
CA ASP A 3 -8.30 -17.19 -23.77
C ASP A 3 -9.10 -16.00 -23.24
N LEU A 4 -10.13 -16.25 -22.43
CA LEU A 4 -10.93 -15.19 -21.82
C LEU A 4 -10.07 -14.30 -20.91
N LYS A 5 -9.23 -14.91 -20.07
CA LYS A 5 -8.32 -14.19 -19.18
C LYS A 5 -7.27 -13.40 -19.97
N ARG A 6 -6.73 -13.98 -21.04
CA ARG A 6 -5.78 -13.30 -21.94
C ARG A 6 -6.43 -12.06 -22.57
N ASN A 7 -7.61 -12.23 -23.17
CA ASN A 7 -8.35 -11.14 -23.80
C ASN A 7 -8.68 -10.01 -22.82
N ALA A 8 -9.13 -10.37 -21.61
CA ALA A 8 -9.39 -9.38 -20.55
C ALA A 8 -8.12 -8.63 -20.12
N ARG A 9 -6.95 -9.29 -20.05
CA ARG A 9 -5.68 -8.63 -19.75
C ARG A 9 -5.30 -7.61 -20.83
N GLU A 10 -5.45 -7.96 -22.10
CA GLU A 10 -5.16 -7.06 -23.22
C GLU A 10 -6.11 -5.85 -23.26
N ILE A 11 -7.41 -6.09 -23.06
CA ILE A 11 -8.41 -5.04 -22.89
C ILE A 11 -7.98 -4.10 -21.76
N MET A 12 -7.72 -4.63 -20.57
CA MET A 12 -7.36 -3.80 -19.42
C MET A 12 -6.02 -3.08 -19.57
N ALA A 13 -5.08 -3.62 -20.34
CA ALA A 13 -3.85 -2.92 -20.70
C ALA A 13 -4.16 -1.67 -21.55
N ARG A 14 -4.99 -1.82 -22.59
CA ARG A 14 -5.42 -0.69 -23.44
C ARG A 14 -6.25 0.33 -22.66
N VAL A 15 -7.19 -0.11 -21.82
CA VAL A 15 -7.98 0.79 -20.95
C VAL A 15 -7.07 1.67 -20.09
N ARG A 16 -6.10 1.07 -19.39
CA ARG A 16 -5.20 1.81 -18.50
C ARG A 16 -4.23 2.71 -19.26
N GLN A 17 -3.73 2.26 -20.41
CA GLN A 17 -2.84 3.05 -21.26
C GLN A 17 -3.56 4.28 -21.82
N ARG A 18 -4.75 4.10 -22.41
CA ARG A 18 -5.56 5.18 -23.00
C ARG A 18 -6.07 6.14 -21.94
N GLY A 19 -6.50 5.62 -20.79
CA GLY A 19 -6.93 6.44 -19.65
C GLY A 19 -5.78 7.09 -18.88
N LYS A 20 -4.52 6.86 -19.27
CA LYS A 20 -3.30 7.38 -18.60
C LYS A 20 -3.36 7.13 -17.09
N LEU A 21 -3.70 5.90 -16.68
CA LEU A 21 -3.80 5.56 -15.27
C LEU A 21 -2.39 5.64 -14.64
N PRO A 22 -2.17 6.55 -13.67
CA PRO A 22 -0.85 6.80 -13.12
C PRO A 22 -0.31 5.59 -12.33
N THR A 23 0.99 5.55 -12.18
CA THR A 23 1.71 4.61 -11.31
C THR A 23 1.49 4.94 -9.83
N SER A 24 1.79 3.99 -8.95
CA SER A 24 1.79 4.21 -7.49
C SER A 24 2.69 5.38 -7.09
N GLN A 25 3.85 5.54 -7.73
CA GLN A 25 4.76 6.65 -7.48
C GLN A 25 4.12 8.00 -7.78
N GLU A 26 3.44 8.12 -8.93
CA GLU A 26 2.78 9.36 -9.33
C GLU A 26 1.58 9.68 -8.43
N ILE A 27 0.77 8.69 -8.07
CA ILE A 27 -0.35 8.84 -7.13
C ILE A 27 0.14 9.37 -5.78
N VAL A 28 1.13 8.69 -5.19
CA VAL A 28 1.67 9.07 -3.88
C VAL A 28 2.29 10.46 -3.95
N SER A 29 3.13 10.72 -4.97
CA SER A 29 3.76 12.05 -5.13
C SER A 29 2.74 13.17 -5.33
N HIS A 30 1.63 12.89 -6.02
CA HIS A 30 0.52 13.84 -6.15
C HIS A 30 -0.15 14.11 -4.80
N ALA A 31 -0.44 13.08 -4.01
CA ALA A 31 -0.99 13.24 -2.67
C ALA A 31 -0.09 14.09 -1.75
N PHE A 32 1.23 13.85 -1.74
CA PHE A 32 2.18 14.66 -0.99
C PHE A 32 2.16 16.14 -1.43
N ARG A 33 2.17 16.40 -2.75
CA ARG A 33 2.08 17.78 -3.27
C ARG A 33 0.78 18.47 -2.86
N LYS A 34 -0.35 17.79 -2.97
CA LYS A 34 -1.68 18.35 -2.63
C LYS A 34 -1.79 18.69 -1.13
N LEU A 35 -1.11 17.92 -0.28
CA LEU A 35 -1.04 18.17 1.17
C LEU A 35 0.09 19.13 1.56
N GLY A 36 0.86 19.67 0.61
CA GLY A 36 2.00 20.55 0.89
C GLY A 36 3.19 19.86 1.57
N LEU A 37 3.22 18.52 1.61
CA LEU A 37 4.28 17.72 2.23
C LEU A 37 5.43 17.53 1.24
N VAL A 38 6.10 18.62 0.88
CA VAL A 38 7.24 18.62 -0.04
C VAL A 38 8.45 19.26 0.61
N ALA A 39 9.64 18.97 0.08
CA ALA A 39 10.88 19.60 0.55
C ALA A 39 10.76 21.13 0.48
N GLY A 40 11.17 21.81 1.54
CA GLY A 40 11.05 23.27 1.69
C GLY A 40 9.79 23.72 2.44
N ASN A 41 8.68 22.99 2.35
CA ASN A 41 7.42 23.33 3.04
C ASN A 41 7.32 22.73 4.45
N VAL A 42 8.02 21.62 4.69
CA VAL A 42 8.07 20.96 6.00
C VAL A 42 9.51 20.76 6.44
N THR A 43 9.74 20.86 7.75
CA THR A 43 11.05 20.57 8.36
C THR A 43 11.10 19.11 8.83
N PRO A 44 12.28 18.48 8.86
CA PRO A 44 12.43 17.11 9.39
C PRO A 44 11.85 16.93 10.80
N ALA A 45 12.07 17.93 11.68
CA ALA A 45 11.52 17.93 13.04
C ALA A 45 9.98 17.97 13.05
N SER A 46 9.36 18.75 12.16
CA SER A 46 7.90 18.78 12.00
C SER A 46 7.36 17.43 11.53
N VAL A 47 8.04 16.79 10.57
CA VAL A 47 7.63 15.47 10.06
C VAL A 47 7.69 14.41 11.17
N LEU A 48 8.75 14.38 11.98
CA LEU A 48 8.84 13.47 13.12
C LEU A 48 7.78 13.76 14.19
N LYS A 49 7.51 15.04 14.46
CA LYS A 49 6.50 15.47 15.44
C LYS A 49 5.09 15.04 15.02
N ASN A 50 4.78 15.14 13.73
CA ASN A 50 3.44 14.93 13.17
C ASN A 50 3.36 13.65 12.31
N PHE A 51 4.23 12.66 12.55
CA PHE A 51 4.40 11.51 11.65
C PHE A 51 3.11 10.73 11.42
N ASN A 52 2.34 10.47 12.49
CA ASN A 52 1.04 9.79 12.39
C ASN A 52 0.06 10.55 11.48
N ASP A 53 -0.06 11.87 11.71
CA ASP A 53 -1.08 12.68 11.03
C ASP A 53 -0.72 12.92 9.57
N TYR A 54 0.56 13.14 9.26
CA TYR A 54 1.05 13.23 7.89
C TYR A 54 0.88 11.89 7.16
N LEU A 55 1.28 10.77 7.76
CA LEU A 55 1.11 9.45 7.13
C LEU A 55 -0.38 9.15 6.89
N ARG A 56 -1.25 9.41 7.87
CA ARG A 56 -2.70 9.19 7.76
C ARG A 56 -3.34 10.12 6.72
N GLY A 57 -2.87 11.37 6.62
CA GLY A 57 -3.29 12.34 5.61
C GLY A 57 -2.95 11.85 4.21
N VAL A 58 -1.69 11.53 3.94
CA VAL A 58 -1.26 11.04 2.63
C VAL A 58 -1.92 9.70 2.29
N TRP A 59 -2.08 8.81 3.27
CA TRP A 59 -2.76 7.53 3.10
C TRP A 59 -4.19 7.71 2.55
N ARG A 60 -4.96 8.65 3.11
CA ARG A 60 -6.31 8.98 2.63
C ARG A 60 -6.27 9.67 1.27
N GLU A 61 -5.40 10.67 1.12
CA GLU A 61 -5.34 11.48 -0.09
C GLU A 61 -4.89 10.64 -1.30
N SER A 62 -3.97 9.70 -1.12
CA SER A 62 -3.55 8.78 -2.19
C SER A 62 -4.71 7.94 -2.72
N LEU A 63 -5.63 7.52 -1.84
CA LEU A 63 -6.83 6.79 -2.26
C LEU A 63 -7.77 7.70 -3.06
N ILE A 64 -8.00 8.93 -2.59
CA ILE A 64 -8.84 9.92 -3.30
C ILE A 64 -8.28 10.18 -4.70
N VAL A 65 -6.98 10.47 -4.80
CA VAL A 65 -6.31 10.70 -6.09
C VAL A 65 -6.44 9.48 -7.00
N LEU A 66 -6.22 8.27 -6.49
CA LEU A 66 -6.40 7.04 -7.28
C LEU A 66 -7.84 6.92 -7.80
N GLU A 67 -8.83 7.14 -6.94
CA GLU A 67 -10.24 7.02 -7.30
C GLU A 67 -10.67 8.04 -8.34
N GLU A 68 -10.15 9.28 -8.29
CA GLU A 68 -10.35 10.29 -9.33
C GLU A 68 -9.80 9.83 -10.70
N HIS A 69 -8.63 9.16 -10.72
CA HIS A 69 -8.08 8.62 -11.96
C HIS A 69 -8.85 7.39 -12.46
N GLU A 70 -9.27 6.51 -11.56
CA GLU A 70 -10.06 5.32 -11.91
C GLU A 70 -11.46 5.69 -12.42
N ALA A 71 -12.11 6.69 -11.83
CA ALA A 71 -13.41 7.21 -12.25
C ALA A 71 -13.38 7.83 -13.66
N ARG A 72 -12.24 8.39 -14.08
CA ARG A 72 -12.03 8.86 -15.45
C ARG A 72 -11.66 7.75 -16.44
N THR A 73 -11.03 6.68 -15.95
CA THR A 73 -10.46 5.64 -16.80
C THR A 73 -11.44 4.50 -17.08
N TYR A 74 -12.02 3.91 -16.05
CA TYR A 74 -12.72 2.62 -16.18
C TYR A 74 -14.16 2.73 -16.68
N PRO A 75 -15.00 3.69 -16.23
CA PRO A 75 -16.41 3.73 -16.61
C PRO A 75 -16.65 3.84 -18.12
N GLN A 76 -15.80 4.58 -18.84
CA GLN A 76 -15.86 4.68 -20.29
C GLN A 76 -14.88 3.75 -21.00
N GLY A 77 -13.68 3.57 -20.43
CA GLY A 77 -12.64 2.76 -21.06
C GLY A 77 -13.04 1.30 -21.22
N ILE A 78 -13.63 0.68 -20.19
CA ILE A 78 -14.01 -0.74 -20.25
C ILE A 78 -15.10 -0.97 -21.32
N PRO A 79 -16.25 -0.25 -21.31
CA PRO A 79 -17.24 -0.40 -22.37
C PRO A 79 -16.71 -0.13 -23.78
N ASN A 80 -15.88 0.90 -23.96
CA ASN A 80 -15.32 1.23 -25.29
C ASN A 80 -14.44 0.12 -25.86
N GLU A 81 -13.62 -0.51 -25.02
CA GLU A 81 -12.82 -1.66 -25.43
C GLU A 81 -13.68 -2.91 -25.70
N LEU A 82 -14.76 -3.12 -24.93
CA LEU A 82 -15.68 -4.24 -25.16
C LEU A 82 -16.48 -4.08 -26.45
N LEU A 83 -16.92 -2.86 -26.78
CA LEU A 83 -17.55 -2.55 -28.07
C LEU A 83 -16.63 -2.94 -29.23
N SER A 84 -15.34 -2.61 -29.11
CA SER A 84 -14.33 -2.92 -30.13
C SER A 84 -14.00 -4.40 -30.20
N ALA A 85 -13.94 -5.09 -29.05
CA ALA A 85 -13.55 -6.50 -28.97
C ALA A 85 -14.68 -7.48 -29.32
N LEU A 86 -15.95 -7.08 -29.12
CA LEU A 86 -17.13 -7.94 -29.32
C LEU A 86 -18.18 -7.28 -30.24
N PRO A 87 -17.86 -6.96 -31.50
CA PRO A 87 -18.82 -6.33 -32.41
C PRO A 87 -20.03 -7.22 -32.71
N GLY A 88 -19.89 -8.56 -32.60
CA GLY A 88 -21.00 -9.50 -32.74
C GLY A 88 -22.04 -9.39 -31.61
N ALA A 89 -21.61 -9.09 -30.38
CA ALA A 89 -22.51 -8.89 -29.25
C ALA A 89 -23.35 -7.62 -29.45
N VAL A 90 -22.76 -6.57 -30.02
CA VAL A 90 -23.48 -5.33 -30.36
C VAL A 90 -24.57 -5.60 -31.40
N ARG A 91 -24.22 -6.27 -32.51
CA ARG A 91 -25.21 -6.62 -33.55
C ARG A 91 -26.35 -7.49 -33.01
N ALA A 92 -26.03 -8.46 -32.15
CA ALA A 92 -27.04 -9.31 -31.53
C ALA A 92 -27.97 -8.50 -30.60
N ALA A 93 -27.42 -7.57 -29.82
CA ALA A 93 -28.20 -6.67 -28.99
C ALA A 93 -29.09 -5.72 -29.80
N GLU A 94 -28.58 -5.17 -30.91
CA GLU A 94 -29.35 -4.31 -31.84
C GLU A 94 -30.54 -5.06 -32.44
N SER A 95 -30.33 -6.31 -32.87
CA SER A 95 -31.41 -7.15 -33.40
C SER A 95 -32.49 -7.44 -32.35
N VAL A 96 -32.10 -7.75 -31.10
CA VAL A 96 -33.05 -7.93 -29.99
C VAL A 96 -33.75 -6.61 -29.65
N ALA A 97 -33.05 -5.48 -29.68
CA ALA A 97 -33.64 -4.17 -29.42
C ALA A 97 -34.72 -3.81 -30.45
N ALA A 98 -34.49 -4.10 -31.73
CA ALA A 98 -35.43 -3.84 -32.80
C ALA A 98 -36.69 -4.71 -32.71
N LYS A 99 -36.55 -5.96 -32.25
CA LYS A 99 -37.67 -6.93 -32.17
C LYS A 99 -38.45 -6.83 -30.86
N ASP A 100 -37.74 -6.78 -29.74
CA ASP A 100 -38.28 -6.99 -28.40
C ASP A 100 -38.14 -5.75 -27.48
N GLY A 101 -37.62 -4.65 -28.03
CA GLY A 101 -37.47 -3.35 -27.36
C GLY A 101 -36.08 -3.10 -26.75
N PHE A 102 -35.73 -1.81 -26.59
CA PHE A 102 -34.40 -1.36 -26.15
C PHE A 102 -33.90 -2.03 -24.87
N ALA A 103 -34.77 -2.18 -23.86
CA ALA A 103 -34.41 -2.82 -22.59
C ALA A 103 -33.94 -4.28 -22.77
N LYS A 104 -34.54 -5.03 -23.70
CA LYS A 104 -34.14 -6.41 -24.02
C LYS A 104 -32.79 -6.43 -24.74
N GLY A 105 -32.55 -5.48 -25.64
CA GLY A 105 -31.25 -5.30 -26.28
C GLY A 105 -30.14 -5.01 -25.27
N VAL A 106 -30.37 -4.10 -24.32
CA VAL A 106 -29.40 -3.81 -23.24
C VAL A 106 -29.12 -5.04 -22.39
N THR A 107 -30.17 -5.79 -22.03
CA THR A 107 -30.03 -7.03 -21.27
C THR A 107 -29.17 -8.05 -22.01
N ARG A 108 -29.42 -8.22 -23.32
CA ARG A 108 -28.64 -9.11 -24.18
C ARG A 108 -27.17 -8.69 -24.25
N LEU A 109 -26.90 -7.39 -24.43
CA LEU A 109 -25.53 -6.87 -24.49
C LEU A 109 -24.76 -7.14 -23.20
N LEU A 110 -25.37 -6.86 -22.05
CA LEU A 110 -24.75 -7.10 -20.75
C LEU A 110 -24.52 -8.59 -20.48
N ALA A 111 -25.44 -9.46 -20.92
CA ALA A 111 -25.27 -10.90 -20.81
C ALA A 111 -24.06 -11.40 -21.63
N ASP A 112 -23.93 -10.93 -22.87
CA ASP A 112 -22.81 -11.29 -23.75
C ASP A 112 -21.48 -10.72 -23.24
N TRP A 113 -21.50 -9.53 -22.63
CA TRP A 113 -20.30 -8.89 -22.06
C TRP A 113 -19.90 -9.44 -20.68
N TYR A 114 -20.82 -10.06 -19.96
CA TYR A 114 -20.63 -10.46 -18.55
C TYR A 114 -19.32 -11.23 -18.29
N PRO A 115 -18.92 -12.23 -19.10
CA PRO A 115 -17.67 -12.96 -18.87
C PRO A 115 -16.44 -12.06 -18.87
N LEU A 116 -16.35 -11.10 -19.79
CA LEU A 116 -15.22 -10.15 -19.85
C LEU A 116 -15.34 -9.05 -18.81
N LEU A 117 -16.54 -8.53 -18.53
CA LEU A 117 -16.77 -7.55 -17.46
C LEU A 117 -16.31 -8.08 -16.11
N ARG A 118 -16.63 -9.35 -15.81
CA ARG A 118 -16.20 -10.02 -14.60
C ARG A 118 -14.67 -10.05 -14.48
N GLU A 119 -13.96 -10.42 -15.54
CA GLU A 119 -12.49 -10.44 -15.54
C GLU A 119 -11.87 -9.03 -15.48
N CYS A 120 -12.50 -8.03 -16.12
CA CYS A 120 -12.07 -6.64 -16.04
C CYS A 120 -12.19 -6.10 -14.60
N PHE A 121 -13.33 -6.31 -13.93
CA PHE A 121 -13.52 -5.89 -12.53
C PHE A 121 -12.62 -6.64 -11.57
N LEU A 122 -12.37 -7.93 -11.82
CA LEU A 122 -11.36 -8.67 -11.07
C LEU A 122 -9.97 -8.04 -11.26
N SER A 123 -9.60 -7.66 -12.48
CA SER A 123 -8.34 -6.97 -12.78
C SER A 123 -8.21 -5.64 -12.03
N VAL A 124 -9.29 -4.85 -11.96
CA VAL A 124 -9.33 -3.61 -11.17
C VAL A 124 -9.07 -3.90 -9.68
N ASN A 125 -9.77 -4.88 -9.10
CA ASN A 125 -9.59 -5.25 -7.69
C ASN A 125 -8.16 -5.73 -7.39
N GLN A 126 -7.58 -6.58 -8.25
CA GLN A 126 -6.20 -7.05 -8.07
C GLN A 126 -5.17 -5.91 -8.22
N SER A 127 -5.41 -4.97 -9.14
CA SER A 127 -4.62 -3.74 -9.24
C SER A 127 -4.68 -2.94 -7.93
N ARG A 128 -5.87 -2.69 -7.37
CA ARG A 128 -6.01 -1.97 -6.08
C ARG A 128 -5.32 -2.68 -4.91
N LYS A 129 -5.35 -4.02 -4.87
CA LYS A 129 -4.65 -4.81 -3.83
C LYS A 129 -3.15 -4.63 -3.91
N THR A 130 -2.60 -4.72 -5.12
CA THR A 130 -1.15 -4.57 -5.36
C THR A 130 -0.71 -3.14 -5.09
N ARG A 131 -1.42 -2.16 -5.67
CA ARG A 131 -1.14 -0.73 -5.50
C ARG A 131 -1.19 -0.30 -4.06
N GLY A 132 -2.22 -0.68 -3.31
CA GLY A 132 -2.32 -0.23 -1.92
C GLY A 132 -1.15 -0.67 -1.05
N GLY A 133 -0.57 -1.87 -1.28
CA GLY A 133 0.66 -2.28 -0.60
C GLY A 133 1.83 -1.37 -0.98
N LYS A 134 2.02 -1.18 -2.29
CA LYS A 134 3.11 -0.35 -2.81
C LYS A 134 2.99 1.14 -2.43
N ASP A 135 1.78 1.68 -2.46
CA ASP A 135 1.48 3.05 -2.08
C ASP A 135 1.87 3.27 -0.62
N PHE A 136 1.52 2.33 0.27
CA PHE A 136 1.89 2.42 1.68
C PHE A 136 3.41 2.41 1.90
N GLU A 137 4.15 1.58 1.16
CA GLU A 137 5.63 1.61 1.16
C GLU A 137 6.18 2.97 0.74
N LEU A 138 5.69 3.50 -0.38
CA LEU A 138 6.14 4.77 -0.92
C LEU A 138 5.80 5.94 0.00
N GLN A 139 4.64 5.89 0.68
CA GLN A 139 4.24 6.90 1.66
C GLN A 139 5.20 6.95 2.85
N VAL A 140 5.52 5.80 3.43
CA VAL A 140 6.48 5.72 4.54
C VAL A 140 7.88 6.14 4.07
N GLN A 141 8.30 5.68 2.89
CA GLN A 141 9.61 6.04 2.31
C GLN A 141 9.76 7.55 2.11
N GLN A 142 8.74 8.21 1.56
CA GLN A 142 8.76 9.66 1.36
C GLN A 142 8.77 10.42 2.68
N LEU A 143 8.03 9.96 3.71
CA LEU A 143 8.13 10.56 5.05
C LEU A 143 9.50 10.34 5.70
N PHE A 144 10.12 9.16 5.53
CA PHE A 144 11.49 8.95 6.00
C PHE A 144 12.46 9.92 5.35
N THR A 145 12.30 10.14 4.04
CA THR A 145 13.10 11.09 3.27
C THR A 145 12.91 12.52 3.78
N LEU A 146 11.66 12.99 3.93
CA LEU A 146 11.36 14.34 4.44
C LEU A 146 11.81 14.54 5.90
N ALA A 147 11.83 13.46 6.70
CA ALA A 147 12.30 13.46 8.08
C ALA A 147 13.84 13.32 8.21
N ASN A 148 14.59 13.23 7.09
CA ASN A 148 16.02 12.94 7.07
C ASN A 148 16.38 11.70 7.91
N ILE A 149 15.51 10.68 7.89
CA ILE A 149 15.79 9.39 8.51
C ILE A 149 16.66 8.63 7.51
N PRO A 150 17.90 8.23 7.87
CA PRO A 150 18.69 7.35 7.02
C PRO A 150 18.01 5.97 6.95
N PHE A 151 17.89 5.42 5.75
CA PHE A 151 17.37 4.07 5.52
C PHE A 151 17.94 3.48 4.23
N GLU A 152 17.91 2.15 4.13
CA GLU A 152 18.13 1.40 2.90
C GLU A 152 16.86 0.62 2.56
N ALA A 153 16.24 0.96 1.42
CA ALA A 153 15.12 0.20 0.88
C ALA A 153 15.61 -1.15 0.35
N GLN A 154 14.92 -2.23 0.70
CA GLN A 154 15.33 -3.57 0.34
C GLN A 154 14.68 -3.99 -0.98
N ALA A 155 15.34 -4.91 -1.70
CA ALA A 155 14.79 -5.46 -2.94
C ALA A 155 13.53 -6.29 -2.66
N THR A 156 12.59 -6.37 -3.62
CA THR A 156 11.29 -7.09 -3.47
C THR A 156 11.40 -8.58 -3.11
N ARG A 157 12.57 -9.20 -3.30
CA ARG A 157 12.83 -10.60 -2.88
C ARG A 157 13.18 -10.72 -1.39
N GLN A 158 13.52 -9.62 -0.75
CA GLN A 158 13.72 -9.54 0.70
C GLN A 158 12.39 -9.19 1.33
N ARG A 159 12.08 -9.82 2.47
CA ARG A 159 10.76 -9.71 3.11
C ARG A 159 10.68 -8.61 4.18
N THR A 160 11.77 -7.88 4.36
CA THR A 160 11.83 -6.59 5.08
C THR A 160 11.80 -5.47 4.06
N ASP A 161 11.17 -4.34 4.40
CA ASP A 161 11.01 -3.23 3.46
C ASP A 161 12.14 -2.21 3.62
N PHE A 162 12.55 -1.93 4.86
CA PHE A 162 13.62 -1.00 5.17
C PHE A 162 14.55 -1.49 6.29
N LEU A 163 15.84 -1.18 6.15
CA LEU A 163 16.82 -1.22 7.22
C LEU A 163 17.24 0.20 7.58
N LEU A 164 17.19 0.56 8.86
CA LEU A 164 17.62 1.88 9.34
C LEU A 164 18.83 1.71 10.26
N PRO A 165 19.91 2.50 10.07
CA PRO A 165 20.12 3.50 9.04
C PRO A 165 20.58 2.92 7.69
N SER A 166 21.17 1.72 7.70
CA SER A 166 21.74 1.07 6.50
C SER A 166 21.89 -0.44 6.73
N ARG A 167 22.06 -1.21 5.65
CA ARG A 167 22.44 -2.63 5.74
C ARG A 167 23.76 -2.83 6.44
N GLU A 168 24.74 -1.98 6.16
CA GLU A 168 26.07 -2.07 6.77
C GLU A 168 25.97 -2.01 8.31
N LEU A 169 25.18 -1.08 8.86
CA LEU A 169 25.00 -1.05 10.31
C LEU A 169 24.27 -2.30 10.81
N PHE A 170 23.25 -2.76 10.09
CA PHE A 170 22.52 -3.97 10.47
C PHE A 170 23.43 -5.19 10.53
N GLU A 171 24.29 -5.40 9.54
CA GLU A 171 25.24 -6.51 9.51
C GLU A 171 26.31 -6.39 10.59
N ARG A 172 26.75 -5.17 10.88
CA ARG A 172 27.77 -4.89 11.92
C ARG A 172 27.23 -4.98 13.35
N ASP A 173 26.04 -4.44 13.61
CA ASP A 173 25.41 -4.41 14.93
C ASP A 173 23.88 -4.30 14.82
N ARG A 174 23.23 -5.47 14.82
CA ARG A 174 21.78 -5.64 14.80
C ARG A 174 21.07 -5.01 16.01
N THR A 175 21.77 -4.76 17.12
CA THR A 175 21.18 -4.22 18.36
C THR A 175 20.92 -2.73 18.28
N VAL A 176 21.52 -2.05 17.30
CA VAL A 176 21.31 -0.61 17.06
C VAL A 176 20.61 -0.32 15.74
N ALA A 177 20.59 -1.24 14.79
CA ALA A 177 19.80 -1.11 13.57
C ALA A 177 18.30 -1.36 13.85
N MET A 178 17.42 -0.79 13.02
CA MET A 178 15.99 -1.14 12.98
C MET A 178 15.67 -1.91 11.71
N VAL A 179 14.86 -2.94 11.87
CA VAL A 179 14.23 -3.66 10.75
C VAL A 179 12.78 -3.21 10.67
N VAL A 180 12.36 -2.67 9.53
CA VAL A 180 10.98 -2.22 9.31
C VAL A 180 10.37 -3.05 8.19
N SER A 181 9.25 -3.71 8.49
CA SER A 181 8.35 -4.27 7.48
C SER A 181 7.01 -3.55 7.51
N LEU A 182 6.40 -3.41 6.35
CA LEU A 182 5.14 -2.73 6.13
C LEU A 182 4.08 -3.71 5.64
N LYS A 183 2.92 -3.70 6.28
CA LYS A 183 1.74 -4.40 5.79
C LYS A 183 0.55 -3.48 5.89
N ARG A 184 -0.01 -3.11 4.74
CA ARG A 184 -1.25 -2.32 4.68
C ARG A 184 -2.39 -2.91 5.50
N THR A 185 -2.57 -4.23 5.40
CA THR A 185 -3.52 -5.02 6.18
C THR A 185 -2.81 -6.27 6.69
N LEU A 186 -3.01 -6.65 7.96
CA LEU A 186 -2.33 -7.80 8.56
C LEU A 186 -2.97 -9.11 8.09
N ARG A 187 -4.27 -9.28 8.37
CA ARG A 187 -5.01 -10.56 8.20
C ARG A 187 -4.20 -11.75 8.74
N GLU A 188 -4.06 -12.84 8.00
CA GLU A 188 -3.15 -13.96 8.30
C GLU A 188 -1.70 -13.71 7.88
N ARG A 189 -1.45 -12.68 7.05
CA ARG A 189 -0.17 -12.43 6.38
C ARG A 189 0.94 -11.90 7.30
N TRP A 190 0.62 -11.53 8.54
CA TRP A 190 1.65 -11.20 9.54
C TRP A 190 2.51 -12.43 9.89
N THR A 191 1.97 -13.66 9.72
CA THR A 191 2.70 -14.91 9.96
C THR A 191 3.87 -15.11 8.99
N GLU A 192 3.77 -14.55 7.78
CA GLU A 192 4.88 -14.51 6.81
C GLU A 192 6.07 -13.72 7.40
N VAL A 193 5.74 -12.62 8.08
CA VAL A 193 6.69 -11.68 8.67
C VAL A 193 7.31 -12.28 9.94
N GLU A 194 6.54 -12.99 10.76
CA GLU A 194 7.02 -13.68 11.97
C GLU A 194 8.19 -14.63 11.70
N LYS A 195 8.02 -15.57 10.77
CA LYS A 195 9.03 -16.62 10.51
C LYS A 195 10.38 -16.04 10.11
N GLU A 196 10.38 -14.92 9.41
CA GLU A 196 11.60 -14.34 8.84
C GLU A 196 12.23 -13.32 9.77
N LEU A 197 11.42 -12.48 10.41
CA LEU A 197 11.92 -11.55 11.40
C LEU A 197 12.57 -12.28 12.58
N HIS A 198 12.06 -13.45 12.95
CA HIS A 198 12.70 -14.30 13.95
C HIS A 198 14.12 -14.73 13.52
N SER A 199 14.32 -15.06 12.24
CA SER A 199 15.64 -15.44 11.70
C SER A 199 16.66 -14.30 11.67
N LEU A 200 16.20 -13.04 11.73
CA LEU A 200 17.08 -11.87 11.69
C LEU A 200 17.81 -11.63 13.02
N ASN A 201 17.40 -12.26 14.13
CA ASN A 201 18.02 -12.07 15.45
C ASN A 201 18.27 -10.58 15.79
N SER A 202 17.30 -9.71 15.48
CA SER A 202 17.36 -8.28 15.79
C SER A 202 16.33 -7.93 16.86
N PRO A 203 16.70 -7.16 17.90
CA PRO A 203 15.76 -6.73 18.94
C PRO A 203 14.83 -5.60 18.48
N ASN A 204 15.18 -4.86 17.42
CA ASN A 204 14.48 -3.65 16.99
C ASN A 204 13.69 -3.90 15.71
N VAL A 205 12.79 -4.86 15.78
CA VAL A 205 11.95 -5.25 14.66
C VAL A 205 10.59 -4.58 14.76
N TYR A 206 10.20 -3.89 13.69
CA TYR A 206 8.95 -3.15 13.60
C TYR A 206 8.11 -3.62 12.42
N LEU A 207 6.84 -3.88 12.69
CA LEU A 207 5.82 -4.14 11.67
C LEU A 207 4.86 -2.96 11.65
N PHE A 208 4.92 -2.13 10.63
CA PHE A 208 4.01 -1.00 10.48
C PHE A 208 2.76 -1.46 9.74
N THR A 209 1.61 -0.96 10.18
CA THR A 209 0.35 -1.28 9.52
C THR A 209 -0.58 -0.09 9.41
N ALA A 210 -1.35 -0.08 8.32
CA ALA A 210 -2.50 0.81 8.13
C ALA A 210 -3.82 0.15 8.58
N ASP A 211 -3.76 -1.11 9.02
CA ASP A 211 -4.92 -1.91 9.42
C ASP A 211 -5.57 -1.39 10.69
N GLN A 212 -6.87 -1.12 10.63
CA GLN A 212 -7.68 -0.70 11.78
C GLN A 212 -8.57 -1.81 12.33
N ALA A 213 -8.61 -2.98 11.68
CA ALA A 213 -9.61 -4.02 11.90
C ALA A 213 -9.05 -5.36 12.42
N PHE A 214 -7.75 -5.46 12.71
CA PHE A 214 -7.18 -6.69 13.28
C PHE A 214 -7.61 -6.93 14.73
N SER A 215 -7.60 -8.19 15.18
CA SER A 215 -8.10 -8.60 16.50
C SER A 215 -7.06 -8.43 17.62
N GLN A 216 -7.51 -8.44 18.88
CA GLN A 216 -6.63 -8.52 20.05
C GLN A 216 -5.73 -9.77 20.00
N ALA A 217 -6.27 -10.90 19.54
CA ALA A 217 -5.53 -12.14 19.39
C ALA A 217 -4.41 -12.03 18.35
N THR A 218 -4.67 -11.34 17.22
CA THR A 218 -3.63 -11.03 16.22
C THR A 218 -2.53 -10.16 16.81
N ALA A 219 -2.89 -9.11 17.56
CA ALA A 219 -1.92 -8.23 18.21
C ALA A 219 -1.03 -9.00 19.19
N GLU A 220 -1.65 -9.86 20.01
CA GLU A 220 -0.98 -10.70 21.00
C GLU A 220 -0.07 -11.74 20.33
N ALA A 221 -0.48 -12.30 19.19
CA ALA A 221 0.35 -13.23 18.44
C ALA A 221 1.61 -12.54 17.88
N VAL A 222 1.46 -11.37 17.25
CA VAL A 222 2.61 -10.56 16.78
C VAL A 222 3.54 -10.19 17.95
N ARG A 223 2.96 -9.86 19.11
CA ARG A 223 3.72 -9.56 20.34
C ARG A 223 4.56 -10.75 20.80
N LYS A 224 4.00 -11.97 20.79
CA LYS A 224 4.72 -13.20 21.18
C LYS A 224 5.93 -13.48 20.29
N SER A 225 5.93 -12.97 19.06
CA SER A 225 7.05 -13.05 18.12
C SER A 225 8.13 -11.98 18.35
N ASN A 226 8.05 -11.18 19.42
CA ASN A 226 8.95 -10.05 19.72
C ASN A 226 8.99 -8.96 18.64
N ILE A 227 7.87 -8.76 17.94
CA ILE A 227 7.73 -7.72 16.92
C ILE A 227 7.02 -6.51 17.53
N HIS A 228 7.56 -5.32 17.30
CA HIS A 228 6.89 -4.06 17.63
C HIS A 228 5.86 -3.73 16.55
N LEU A 229 4.58 -3.90 16.85
CA LEU A 229 3.49 -3.56 15.94
C LEU A 229 3.23 -2.04 16.00
N VAL A 230 3.46 -1.33 14.91
CA VAL A 230 3.26 0.12 14.81
C VAL A 230 1.94 0.42 14.10
N VAL A 231 1.07 1.15 14.78
CA VAL A 231 -0.32 1.40 14.37
C VAL A 231 -0.66 2.88 14.46
N TRP A 232 -1.83 3.26 13.92
CA TRP A 232 -2.38 4.60 14.13
C TRP A 232 -2.51 4.94 15.60
N ASP A 233 -2.17 6.17 15.98
CA ASP A 233 -2.20 6.61 17.38
C ASP A 233 -3.59 6.47 18.00
N GLN A 234 -4.64 6.77 17.22
CA GLN A 234 -6.02 6.60 17.64
C GLN A 234 -6.31 5.12 17.96
N LEU A 235 -5.89 4.21 17.08
CA LEU A 235 -6.08 2.77 17.26
C LEU A 235 -5.32 2.25 18.50
N LYS A 236 -4.09 2.71 18.70
CA LYS A 236 -3.31 2.40 19.90
C LYS A 236 -4.06 2.84 21.16
N THR A 237 -4.57 4.06 21.18
CA THR A 237 -5.25 4.65 22.34
C THR A 237 -6.57 3.93 22.64
N GLU A 238 -7.39 3.70 21.62
CA GLU A 238 -8.74 3.16 21.75
C GLU A 238 -8.75 1.65 22.06
N ARG A 239 -7.85 0.88 21.44
CA ARG A 239 -7.94 -0.59 21.46
C ARG A 239 -6.75 -1.28 22.10
N PHE A 240 -5.57 -0.67 22.12
CA PHE A 240 -4.32 -1.36 22.50
C PHE A 240 -3.50 -0.61 23.56
N SER A 241 -4.12 0.27 24.34
CA SER A 241 -3.42 1.17 25.26
C SER A 241 -2.48 0.45 26.24
N ARG A 242 -2.90 -0.72 26.74
CA ARG A 242 -2.15 -1.56 27.69
C ARG A 242 -1.12 -2.51 27.06
N GLN A 243 -1.04 -2.61 25.73
CA GLN A 243 -0.12 -3.52 25.06
C GLN A 243 1.22 -2.85 24.73
N ASN A 244 2.32 -3.26 25.40
CA ASN A 244 3.60 -2.55 25.33
C ASN A 244 4.34 -2.64 23.98
N LEU A 245 4.14 -3.72 23.21
CA LEU A 245 4.74 -3.87 21.87
C LEU A 245 3.79 -3.45 20.73
N VAL A 246 2.57 -3.00 21.05
CA VAL A 246 1.75 -2.26 20.10
C VAL A 246 1.99 -0.79 20.39
N ILE A 247 2.56 -0.05 19.45
CA ILE A 247 2.93 1.36 19.64
C ILE A 247 2.30 2.23 18.56
N GLY A 248 2.02 3.49 18.92
CA GLY A 248 1.56 4.47 17.95
C GLY A 248 2.69 4.92 17.01
N TYR A 249 2.36 5.35 15.80
CA TYR A 249 3.31 5.98 14.89
C TYR A 249 4.05 7.16 15.53
N SER A 250 3.35 7.97 16.33
CA SER A 250 3.99 9.10 17.00
C SER A 250 4.93 8.67 18.13
N GLU A 251 4.65 7.55 18.81
CA GLU A 251 5.57 6.97 19.80
C GLU A 251 6.80 6.38 19.11
N TRP A 252 6.62 5.68 17.99
CA TRP A 252 7.72 5.18 17.20
C TRP A 252 8.65 6.32 16.76
N ALA A 253 8.09 7.37 16.14
CA ALA A 253 8.86 8.48 15.57
C ALA A 253 9.55 9.35 16.62
N ARG A 254 8.89 9.62 17.77
CA ARG A 254 9.39 10.57 18.79
C ARG A 254 10.17 9.91 19.92
N ASN A 255 9.93 8.62 20.18
CA ASN A 255 10.53 7.93 21.32
C ASN A 255 11.45 6.79 20.89
N ARG A 256 10.99 5.86 20.04
CA ARG A 256 11.79 4.66 19.69
C ARG A 256 12.92 4.98 18.71
N LEU A 257 12.62 5.70 17.64
CA LEU A 257 13.61 6.08 16.63
C LEU A 257 14.77 6.92 17.20
N PRO A 258 14.54 7.99 17.98
CA PRO A 258 15.64 8.83 18.48
C PRO A 258 16.59 8.11 19.44
N LEU A 259 16.12 7.10 20.19
CA LEU A 259 16.96 6.30 21.08
C LEU A 259 18.04 5.54 20.30
N LEU A 260 17.70 4.97 19.15
CA LEU A 260 18.66 4.27 18.30
C LEU A 260 19.50 5.24 17.46
N GLN A 261 18.92 6.34 16.97
CA GLN A 261 19.65 7.38 16.24
C GLN A 261 20.85 7.94 17.02
N LYS A 262 20.72 8.11 18.34
CA LYS A 262 21.84 8.50 19.22
C LYS A 262 23.03 7.55 19.13
N ARG A 263 22.77 6.26 18.89
CA ARG A 263 23.78 5.21 18.77
C ARG A 263 24.32 5.04 17.35
N TRP A 264 23.63 5.58 16.34
CA TRP A 264 24.10 5.56 14.94
C TRP A 264 25.26 6.53 14.68
N LYS A 265 25.29 7.65 15.42
CA LYS A 265 26.29 8.72 15.26
C LYS A 265 27.59 8.50 16.03
N ALA A 266 27.62 7.53 16.96
CA ALA A 266 28.79 7.28 17.78
C ALA A 266 29.73 6.29 17.06
N PRO A 267 30.96 6.69 16.66
CA PRO A 267 31.98 5.71 16.34
C PRO A 267 32.25 4.89 17.61
N ARG A 268 32.10 3.57 17.54
CA ARG A 268 32.62 2.70 18.60
C ARG A 268 34.12 2.93 18.66
N LYS A 269 34.61 3.58 19.72
CA LYS A 269 36.02 3.44 20.10
C LYS A 269 36.24 1.95 20.31
N ARG A 270 37.06 1.34 19.44
CA ARG A 270 37.50 -0.04 19.63
C ARG A 270 38.24 -0.08 20.98
N ALA A 271 37.77 -0.93 21.89
CA ALA A 271 38.55 -1.39 23.03
C ALA A 271 39.50 -2.49 22.52
#